data_AF-A0A125U054-F1
#
_entry.id   AF-A0A125U054-F1
#
_cell.length_a   1.000
_cell.length_b   1.000
_cell.length_c   1.000
_cell.angle_alpha   90.00
_cell.angle_beta   90.00
_cell.angle_gamma   90.00
#
_symmetry.space_group_name_H-M   'P 1'
#
loop_
_entity.id
_entity.type
_entity.pdbx_description
1 polymer ?
#
loop_
_entity_poly.entity_id
_entity_poly.type
_entity_poly.pdbx_seq_one_letter_code
_entity_poly.pdbx_strand_id
1 'polypeptide(L)'
;MRTDWRLGARVCVYTLTLALLIGCQRPAPDASGDTGGCRTPAQLPQMHRPGWCALPSEVRAFASEHEDLRGFSGGEPFDHESMQHLQQQAEQRLRHERAQWARLRARHQHDKATAAWLDRYGEETELR
;
A
#
# COMPACT_ATOMS: atom_id res chain seq x y z
N MET A 1 30.69 26.27 -44.63
CA MET A 1 31.93 26.29 -43.81
C MET A 1 31.77 25.19 -42.76
N ARG A 2 32.57 24.13 -42.80
CA ARG A 2 33.91 23.99 -42.19
C ARG A 2 33.81 24.05 -40.65
N THR A 3 33.36 23.02 -39.94
CA THR A 3 33.91 21.63 -39.69
C THR A 3 34.88 21.55 -38.50
N ASP A 4 34.97 20.33 -37.93
CA ASP A 4 35.94 19.88 -36.91
C ASP A 4 35.74 20.46 -35.49
N TRP A 5 36.02 19.79 -34.37
CA TRP A 5 36.69 18.51 -34.03
C TRP A 5 35.94 17.88 -32.82
N ARG A 6 35.95 16.58 -32.43
CA ARG A 6 36.55 15.28 -32.84
C ARG A 6 35.40 14.22 -32.87
N LEU A 7 35.48 12.97 -33.35
CA LEU A 7 36.50 11.90 -33.40
C LEU A 7 36.83 11.22 -32.05
N GLY A 8 36.02 10.20 -31.70
CA GLY A 8 36.21 9.33 -30.52
C GLY A 8 35.67 7.90 -30.71
N ALA A 9 35.55 7.42 -31.95
CA ALA A 9 34.98 6.11 -32.25
C ALA A 9 35.92 4.96 -31.86
N ARG A 10 35.48 4.09 -30.94
CA ARG A 10 36.07 2.77 -30.69
C ARG A 10 35.00 1.69 -30.87
N VAL A 11 34.95 1.13 -32.07
CA VAL A 11 34.15 -0.07 -32.37
C VAL A 11 34.96 -1.30 -31.97
N CYS A 12 34.55 -1.96 -30.90
CA CYS A 12 34.82 -3.38 -30.67
C CYS A 12 33.49 -4.10 -30.92
N VAL A 13 33.28 -4.60 -32.14
CA VAL A 13 33.49 -6.02 -32.48
C VAL A 13 32.55 -6.92 -31.66
N TYR A 14 31.45 -7.31 -32.31
CA TYR A 14 30.53 -8.34 -31.80
C TYR A 14 31.19 -9.73 -31.92
N THR A 15 31.41 -10.40 -30.80
CA THR A 15 31.59 -11.87 -30.72
C THR A 15 30.79 -12.41 -29.55
N LEU A 16 30.15 -13.56 -29.77
CA LEU A 16 29.10 -14.15 -28.92
C LEU A 16 29.52 -14.36 -27.46
N THR A 17 28.60 -14.13 -26.50
CA THR A 17 28.07 -15.20 -25.61
C THR A 17 26.89 -14.74 -24.75
N LEU A 18 26.02 -15.72 -24.41
CA LEU A 18 25.05 -15.82 -23.31
C LEU A 18 24.20 -14.59 -22.84
N ALA A 19 22.90 -14.72 -23.09
CA ALA A 19 21.83 -14.71 -22.06
C ALA A 19 21.80 -13.58 -21.00
N LEU A 20 21.09 -12.49 -21.31
CA LEU A 20 20.44 -11.62 -20.31
C LEU A 20 19.01 -11.24 -20.72
N LEU A 21 18.06 -12.19 -20.57
CA LEU A 21 16.66 -11.84 -20.38
C LEU A 21 16.45 -11.44 -18.91
N ILE A 22 16.88 -10.22 -18.55
CA ILE A 22 16.52 -9.63 -17.26
C ILE A 22 15.02 -9.36 -17.30
N GLY A 23 14.24 -10.21 -16.61
CA GLY A 23 12.82 -9.96 -16.43
C GLY A 23 12.60 -8.65 -15.69
N CYS A 24 11.59 -7.88 -16.11
CA CYS A 24 11.20 -6.62 -15.45
C CYS A 24 10.60 -6.89 -14.07
N GLN A 25 11.43 -7.25 -13.10
CA GLN A 25 11.04 -7.31 -11.70
C GLN A 25 10.75 -5.88 -11.23
N ARG A 26 9.46 -5.57 -11.07
CA ARG A 26 9.03 -4.44 -10.26
C ARG A 26 9.74 -4.57 -8.91
N PRO A 27 10.41 -3.52 -8.39
CA PRO A 27 10.87 -3.57 -7.01
C PRO A 27 9.66 -3.81 -6.12
N ALA A 28 9.72 -4.85 -5.30
CA ALA A 28 8.82 -4.94 -4.16
C ALA A 28 9.07 -3.71 -3.28
N PRO A 29 8.04 -3.14 -2.63
CA PRO A 29 8.28 -2.08 -1.66
C PRO A 29 9.21 -2.63 -0.58
N ASP A 30 10.36 -1.98 -0.39
CA ASP A 30 11.34 -2.41 0.61
C ASP A 30 10.69 -2.44 1.99
N ALA A 31 10.63 -3.63 2.57
CA ALA A 31 10.29 -3.83 3.97
C ALA A 31 11.47 -3.43 4.87
N SER A 32 12.03 -2.24 4.64
CA SER A 32 12.94 -1.57 5.56
C SER A 32 12.18 -1.31 6.86
N GLY A 33 12.35 -2.21 7.82
CA GLY A 33 11.69 -2.12 9.11
C GLY A 33 12.13 -0.87 9.84
N ASP A 34 11.27 0.14 9.86
CA ASP A 34 11.42 1.31 10.70
C ASP A 34 11.56 0.87 12.16
N THR A 35 12.74 1.12 12.73
CA THR A 35 13.06 0.87 14.14
C THR A 35 12.76 2.09 15.02
N GLY A 36 12.08 3.11 14.48
CA GLY A 36 11.29 4.04 15.26
C GLY A 36 10.38 3.28 16.23
N GLY A 37 10.49 3.60 17.52
CA GLY A 37 9.73 2.93 18.57
C GLY A 37 8.23 2.95 18.27
N CYS A 38 7.63 1.76 18.16
CA CYS A 38 6.29 1.60 17.58
C CYS A 38 5.27 2.56 18.20
N ARG A 39 4.76 3.46 17.34
CA ARG A 39 3.77 4.46 17.70
C ARG A 39 2.37 3.94 17.34
N THR A 40 1.46 4.02 18.30
CA THR A 40 0.03 3.84 18.05
C THR A 40 -0.54 5.13 17.46
N PRO A 41 -1.31 5.08 16.35
CA PRO A 41 -1.99 6.25 15.81
C PRO A 41 -2.97 6.85 16.85
N ALA A 42 -3.14 8.17 16.82
CA ALA A 42 -4.05 8.87 17.74
C ALA A 42 -5.52 8.65 17.37
N GLN A 43 -5.77 8.49 16.07
CA GLN A 43 -7.04 8.18 15.41
C GLN A 43 -7.50 6.75 15.68
N LEU A 44 -6.58 5.77 15.84
CA LEU A 44 -6.94 4.37 16.09
C LEU A 44 -7.82 4.22 17.35
N PRO A 45 -9.04 3.63 17.26
CA PRO A 45 -9.95 3.54 18.39
C PRO A 45 -9.37 2.75 19.56
N GLN A 46 -9.72 3.14 20.79
CA GLN A 46 -9.07 2.63 22.01
C GLN A 46 -9.10 1.10 22.14
N MET A 47 -10.16 0.44 21.65
CA MET A 47 -10.31 -1.03 21.71
C MET A 47 -9.38 -1.82 20.78
N HIS A 48 -8.75 -1.15 19.80
CA HIS A 48 -7.79 -1.74 18.85
C HIS A 48 -6.32 -1.39 19.17
N ARG A 49 -6.06 -0.51 20.14
CA ARG A 49 -4.70 -0.19 20.61
C ARG A 49 -4.00 -1.37 21.33
N PRO A 50 -4.68 -2.21 22.13
CA PRO A 50 -4.04 -3.38 22.74
C PRO A 50 -3.50 -4.35 21.69
N GLY A 51 -2.22 -4.70 21.82
CA GLY A 51 -1.52 -5.58 20.87
C GLY A 51 -1.01 -4.91 19.60
N TRP A 52 -1.34 -3.62 19.33
CA TRP A 52 -0.96 -2.90 18.10
C TRP A 52 0.50 -3.14 17.68
N CYS A 53 1.45 -2.94 18.58
CA CYS A 53 2.88 -3.04 18.28
C CYS A 53 3.43 -4.46 18.10
N ALA A 54 2.61 -5.49 18.34
CA ALA A 54 2.94 -6.88 17.97
C ALA A 54 2.44 -7.24 16.56
N LEU A 55 1.62 -6.38 15.92
CA LEU A 55 1.04 -6.66 14.61
C LEU A 55 2.07 -6.51 13.47
N PRO A 56 1.98 -7.36 12.43
CA PRO A 56 2.71 -7.21 11.18
C PRO A 56 2.59 -5.80 10.60
N SER A 57 3.64 -5.33 9.94
CA SER A 57 3.70 -3.96 9.40
C SER A 57 2.62 -3.70 8.34
N GLU A 58 2.24 -4.70 7.55
CA GLU A 58 1.15 -4.57 6.57
C GLU A 58 -0.23 -4.39 7.23
N VAL A 59 -0.47 -5.00 8.40
CA VAL A 59 -1.71 -4.84 9.15
C VAL A 59 -1.78 -3.46 9.81
N ARG A 60 -0.66 -3.00 10.38
CA ARG A 60 -0.55 -1.63 10.93
C ARG A 60 -0.68 -0.55 9.86
N ALA A 61 -0.09 -0.75 8.69
CA ALA A 61 -0.20 0.17 7.57
C ALA A 61 -1.66 0.29 7.10
N PHE A 62 -2.31 -0.84 6.78
CA PHE A 62 -3.71 -0.87 6.34
C PHE A 62 -4.65 -0.18 7.33
N ALA A 63 -4.55 -0.51 8.62
CA ALA A 63 -5.42 0.08 9.63
C ALA A 63 -5.15 1.58 9.83
N SER A 64 -3.89 2.03 9.75
CA SER A 64 -3.59 3.47 9.84
C SER A 64 -4.19 4.24 8.67
N GLU A 65 -4.05 3.71 7.44
CA GLU A 65 -4.63 4.30 6.23
C GLU A 65 -6.17 4.32 6.30
N HIS A 66 -6.81 3.23 6.74
CA HIS A 66 -8.27 3.17 6.84
C HIS A 66 -8.83 4.14 7.92
N GLU A 67 -8.18 4.31 9.07
CA GLU A 67 -8.57 5.34 10.05
C GLU A 67 -8.39 6.77 9.53
N ASP A 68 -7.27 7.05 8.84
CA ASP A 68 -7.02 8.37 8.23
C ASP A 68 -8.07 8.73 7.18
N LEU A 69 -8.52 7.75 6.40
CA LEU A 69 -9.57 7.91 5.40
C LEU A 69 -10.98 7.96 6.02
N ARG A 70 -11.26 7.23 7.12
CA ARG A 70 -12.53 7.35 7.89
C ARG A 70 -12.66 8.67 8.62
N GLY A 71 -11.56 9.27 9.08
CA GLY A 71 -11.54 10.58 9.73
C GLY A 71 -11.77 11.77 8.79
N PHE A 72 -11.73 11.56 7.47
CA PHE A 72 -11.83 12.62 6.47
C PHE A 72 -13.28 12.89 6.04
N SER A 73 -13.90 13.96 6.55
CA SER A 73 -15.28 14.35 6.23
C SER A 73 -15.46 14.90 4.81
N GLY A 74 -14.38 15.29 4.13
CA GLY A 74 -14.46 16.08 2.90
C GLY A 74 -15.13 17.45 3.10
N GLY A 75 -15.64 18.00 2.00
CA GLY A 75 -16.55 19.15 1.97
C GLY A 75 -17.64 18.89 0.94
N GLU A 76 -18.77 19.59 1.08
CA GLU A 76 -19.95 19.38 0.23
C GLU A 76 -19.61 19.65 -1.26
N PRO A 77 -19.89 18.72 -2.20
CA PRO A 77 -19.69 18.95 -3.62
C PRO A 77 -20.60 20.06 -4.16
N PHE A 78 -20.06 20.86 -5.08
CA PHE A 78 -20.74 22.04 -5.63
C PHE A 78 -21.90 21.68 -6.60
N ASP A 79 -21.84 20.51 -7.24
CA ASP A 79 -22.78 20.10 -8.28
C ASP A 79 -23.03 18.57 -8.31
N HIS A 80 -23.98 18.16 -9.14
CA HIS A 80 -24.43 16.78 -9.21
C HIS A 80 -23.43 15.83 -9.91
N GLU A 81 -22.59 16.34 -10.82
CA GLU A 81 -21.54 15.55 -11.48
C GLU A 81 -20.44 15.21 -10.47
N SER A 82 -20.03 16.20 -9.67
CA SER A 82 -19.13 16.06 -8.53
C SER A 82 -19.66 15.06 -7.49
N MET A 83 -20.95 15.11 -7.15
CA MET A 83 -21.62 14.10 -6.32
C MET A 83 -21.46 12.68 -6.87
N GLN A 84 -21.86 12.46 -8.14
CA GLN A 84 -21.81 11.14 -8.76
C GLN A 84 -20.37 10.61 -8.85
N HIS A 85 -19.40 11.47 -9.20
CA HIS A 85 -18.00 11.11 -9.30
C HIS A 85 -17.40 10.72 -7.93
N LEU A 86 -17.69 11.48 -6.87
CA LEU A 86 -17.26 11.15 -5.51
C LEU A 86 -17.89 9.83 -5.02
N GLN A 87 -19.17 9.59 -5.31
CA GLN A 87 -19.84 8.32 -4.99
C GLN A 87 -19.15 7.13 -5.69
N GLN A 88 -18.87 7.26 -6.99
CA GLN A 88 -18.15 6.23 -7.75
C GLN A 88 -16.74 5.96 -7.20
N GLN A 89 -16.02 7.00 -6.78
CA GLN A 89 -14.71 6.84 -6.14
C GLN A 89 -14.80 6.16 -4.78
N ALA A 90 -15.78 6.52 -3.95
CA ALA A 90 -16.02 5.90 -2.65
C ALA A 90 -16.33 4.40 -2.79
N GLU A 91 -17.17 4.01 -3.75
CA GLU A 91 -17.42 2.59 -4.04
C GLU A 91 -16.17 1.85 -4.55
N GLN A 92 -15.40 2.46 -5.45
CA GLN A 92 -14.16 1.86 -5.97
C GLN A 92 -13.16 1.64 -4.84
N ARG A 93 -13.02 2.61 -3.92
CA ARG A 93 -12.22 2.50 -2.71
C ARG A 93 -12.70 1.36 -1.82
N LEU A 94 -13.99 1.31 -1.47
CA LEU A 94 -14.54 0.27 -0.58
C LEU A 94 -14.36 -1.15 -1.16
N ARG A 95 -14.51 -1.32 -2.48
CA ARG A 95 -14.20 -2.58 -3.18
C ARG A 95 -12.72 -2.95 -3.07
N HIS A 96 -11.81 -1.98 -3.19
CA HIS A 96 -10.37 -2.19 -3.07
C HIS A 96 -9.94 -2.51 -1.62
N GLU A 97 -10.46 -1.78 -0.63
CA GLU A 97 -10.20 -1.99 0.80
C GLU A 97 -10.67 -3.37 1.26
N ARG A 98 -11.92 -3.76 0.97
CA ARG A 98 -12.42 -5.12 1.27
C ARG A 98 -11.59 -6.21 0.59
N ALA A 99 -11.08 -5.96 -0.62
CA ALA A 99 -10.18 -6.89 -1.31
C ALA A 99 -8.77 -6.96 -0.68
N GLN A 100 -8.22 -5.86 -0.15
CA GLN A 100 -6.98 -5.88 0.64
C GLN A 100 -7.19 -6.61 1.97
N TRP A 101 -8.28 -6.28 2.66
CA TRP A 101 -8.68 -6.85 3.93
C TRP A 101 -8.80 -8.38 3.89
N ALA A 102 -9.49 -8.91 2.88
CA ALA A 102 -9.59 -10.36 2.66
C ALA A 102 -8.21 -11.02 2.47
N ARG A 103 -7.26 -10.34 1.82
CA ARG A 103 -5.88 -10.85 1.66
C ARG A 103 -5.09 -10.82 2.97
N LEU A 104 -5.26 -9.80 3.82
CA LEU A 104 -4.65 -9.75 5.15
C LEU A 104 -5.20 -10.87 6.05
N ARG A 105 -6.52 -11.04 6.10
CA ARG A 105 -7.17 -12.15 6.83
C ARG A 105 -6.64 -13.51 6.39
N ALA A 106 -6.62 -13.79 5.09
CA ALA A 106 -6.12 -15.06 4.55
C ALA A 106 -4.61 -15.29 4.82
N ARG A 107 -3.79 -14.23 4.76
CA ARG A 107 -2.35 -14.30 5.08
C ARG A 107 -2.10 -14.65 6.54
N HIS A 108 -2.82 -14.01 7.47
CA HIS A 108 -2.54 -14.09 8.90
C HIS A 108 -3.44 -15.07 9.68
N GLN A 109 -4.31 -15.84 9.01
CA GLN A 109 -5.27 -16.76 9.63
C GLN A 109 -4.67 -17.80 10.61
N HIS A 110 -3.37 -18.09 10.51
CA HIS A 110 -2.67 -19.02 11.40
C HIS A 110 -1.99 -18.34 12.62
N ASP A 111 -1.78 -17.03 12.56
CA ASP A 111 -1.36 -16.23 13.72
C ASP A 111 -2.60 -15.84 14.53
N LYS A 112 -2.81 -16.52 15.66
CA LYS A 112 -3.97 -16.28 16.53
C LYS A 112 -4.05 -14.85 17.07
N ALA A 113 -2.93 -14.16 17.28
CA ALA A 113 -2.93 -12.80 17.82
C ALA A 113 -3.35 -11.80 16.73
N THR A 114 -2.72 -11.88 15.55
CA THR A 114 -3.07 -11.02 14.41
C THR A 114 -4.47 -11.33 13.89
N ALA A 115 -4.88 -12.61 13.78
CA ALA A 115 -6.23 -12.98 13.37
C ALA A 115 -7.31 -12.45 14.33
N ALA A 116 -7.13 -12.60 15.65
CA ALA A 116 -8.10 -12.09 16.64
C ALA A 116 -8.11 -10.56 16.79
N TRP A 117 -7.06 -9.87 16.33
CA TRP A 117 -7.08 -8.42 16.15
C TRP A 117 -7.84 -8.04 14.88
N LEU A 118 -7.53 -8.70 13.75
CA LEU A 118 -8.18 -8.50 12.46
C LEU A 118 -9.70 -8.74 12.56
N ASP A 119 -10.14 -9.88 13.10
CA ASP A 119 -11.57 -10.21 13.26
C ASP A 119 -12.35 -9.08 13.95
N ARG A 120 -11.82 -8.57 15.07
CA ARG A 120 -12.43 -7.48 15.85
C ARG A 120 -12.47 -6.16 15.09
N TYR A 121 -11.39 -5.84 14.36
CA TYR A 121 -11.31 -4.61 13.58
C TYR A 121 -12.27 -4.65 12.37
N GLY A 122 -12.34 -5.79 11.66
CA GLY A 122 -13.25 -5.99 10.52
C GLY A 122 -14.73 -5.96 10.88
N GLU A 123 -15.08 -6.24 12.13
CA GLU A 123 -16.44 -6.21 12.64
C GLU A 123 -16.91 -4.77 13.00
N GLU A 124 -16.02 -3.92 13.52
CA GLU A 124 -16.33 -2.49 13.75
C GLU A 124 -16.30 -1.67 12.44
N THR A 125 -15.41 -2.02 11.51
CA THR A 125 -15.15 -1.26 10.27
C THR A 125 -16.06 -1.62 9.08
N GLU A 126 -17.00 -2.55 9.25
CA GLU A 126 -17.83 -3.11 8.15
C GLU A 126 -17.00 -3.65 6.95
N LEU A 127 -15.75 -4.05 7.18
CA LEU A 127 -14.87 -4.64 6.16
C LEU A 127 -15.08 -6.17 5.98
N ARG A 128 -15.85 -6.80 6.88
CA ARG A 128 -16.13 -8.25 6.93
C ARG A 128 -17.05 -8.75 5.81
#